data_AF-A0A4V0P219-F1
#
_entry.id   AF-A0A4V0P219-F1
#
_cell.length_a   1.000
_cell.length_b   1.000
_cell.length_c   1.000
_cell.angle_alpha   90.00
_cell.angle_beta   90.00
_cell.angle_gamma   90.00
#
_symmetry.space_group_name_H-M   'P 1'
#
loop_
_entity.id
_entity.type
_entity.pdbx_description
1 polymer ?
#
loop_
_entity_poly.entity_id
_entity_poly.type
_entity_poly.pdbx_seq_one_letter_code
_entity_poly.pdbx_strand_id
1 'polypeptide(L)'
;MEYKNNTKFLIQVKAFYGKYSVLLPWLSLLWGIISSFLLIRDYSKSIRLSVFTLLFLFFIISMSTWYSFIKNSSSDNIQNLKKIQKSLHKRKDLFEFFGSTATQYFVQYIFMFCLPFVYFKKSWFWFVLLLVFSLLTLWDPFWTRLFRYSFFRLLLRFLAFYLTFSFSFVVLFPKSLDVFYNLLLVFGILIIFPWKRIFSHNNFKWTQFISTSIMAIIMIIHAFLPYEFKFPLLSIWIEDARFSFEKPKSIDFKSIDTNKIDKKYFLGKMNSNSKLCSITPIIAPIGVSYEIIHEWYVDNQFIDKILLPEVKGLNNKDKFNTYSCKRYFPNIKNAKEIRVKAFLKNGIYIGQDSFSIKSD
;
A
#
# COMPACT_ATOMS: atom_id res chain seq x y z
N MET A 1 36.93 31.33 2.84
CA MET A 1 36.02 32.27 2.12
C MET A 1 35.00 31.55 1.20
N GLU A 2 34.75 30.23 1.39
CA GLU A 2 33.89 29.41 0.51
C GLU A 2 32.38 29.44 0.82
N TYR A 3 31.99 29.95 2.00
CA TYR A 3 30.61 29.88 2.47
C TYR A 3 29.60 30.76 1.71
N LYS A 4 30.06 31.70 0.89
CA LYS A 4 29.21 32.66 0.17
C LYS A 4 28.58 32.06 -1.10
N ASN A 5 29.24 31.08 -1.73
CA ASN A 5 28.76 30.49 -2.99
C ASN A 5 27.59 29.51 -2.80
N ASN A 6 27.61 28.67 -1.76
CA ASN A 6 26.56 27.65 -1.54
C ASN A 6 25.18 28.25 -1.24
N THR A 7 25.11 29.46 -0.67
CA THR A 7 23.84 30.17 -0.43
C THR A 7 23.23 30.71 -1.72
N LYS A 8 24.05 31.16 -2.68
CA LYS A 8 23.55 31.71 -3.94
C LYS A 8 22.84 30.62 -4.75
N PHE A 9 23.42 29.41 -4.79
CA PHE A 9 22.82 28.26 -5.44
C PHE A 9 21.46 27.89 -4.84
N LEU A 10 21.35 27.74 -3.51
CA LEU A 10 20.08 27.35 -2.88
C LEU A 10 18.98 28.41 -3.04
N ILE A 11 19.34 29.70 -3.06
CA ILE A 11 18.41 30.79 -3.34
C ILE A 11 17.93 30.73 -4.79
N GLN A 12 18.85 30.49 -5.74
CA GLN A 12 18.49 30.29 -7.14
C GLN A 12 17.58 29.08 -7.35
N VAL A 13 17.87 27.96 -6.68
CA VAL A 13 17.00 26.76 -6.69
C VAL A 13 15.62 27.08 -6.13
N LYS A 14 15.54 27.81 -5.01
CA LYS A 14 14.24 28.23 -4.44
C LYS A 14 13.46 29.15 -5.38
N ALA A 15 14.14 30.09 -6.05
CA ALA A 15 13.51 30.99 -7.00
C ALA A 15 13.02 30.26 -8.26
N PHE A 16 13.85 29.34 -8.78
CA PHE A 16 13.49 28.47 -9.90
C PHE A 16 12.30 27.56 -9.54
N TYR A 17 12.36 26.91 -8.37
CA TYR A 17 11.26 26.10 -7.85
C TYR A 17 10.00 26.95 -7.71
N GLY A 18 10.06 28.14 -7.11
CA GLY A 18 8.90 29.03 -7.00
C GLY A 18 8.29 29.45 -8.35
N LYS A 19 9.10 29.54 -9.41
CA LYS A 19 8.62 29.83 -10.77
C LYS A 19 7.88 28.65 -11.41
N TYR A 20 8.32 27.41 -11.13
CA TYR A 20 7.77 26.19 -11.74
C TYR A 20 7.03 25.28 -10.77
N SER A 21 6.80 25.70 -9.53
CA SER A 21 6.22 24.89 -8.46
C SER A 21 4.81 24.44 -8.77
N VAL A 22 4.11 25.15 -9.65
CA VAL A 22 2.79 24.73 -10.13
C VAL A 22 2.91 23.56 -11.11
N LEU A 23 3.89 23.54 -12.01
CA LEU A 23 4.00 22.55 -13.10
C LEU A 23 4.74 21.27 -12.70
N LEU A 24 5.81 21.40 -11.89
CA LEU A 24 6.67 20.28 -11.51
C LEU A 24 5.93 19.12 -10.81
N PRO A 25 4.98 19.37 -9.87
CA PRO A 25 4.23 18.31 -9.24
C PRO A 25 3.37 17.52 -10.24
N TRP A 26 2.74 18.19 -11.22
CA TRP A 26 1.92 17.53 -12.22
C TRP A 26 2.73 16.67 -13.19
N LEU A 27 3.90 17.15 -13.61
CA LEU A 27 4.81 16.36 -14.44
C LEU A 27 5.34 15.14 -13.67
N SER A 28 5.68 15.32 -12.39
CA SER A 28 6.08 14.23 -11.49
C SER A 28 4.95 13.22 -11.29
N LEU A 29 3.70 13.67 -11.11
CA LEU A 29 2.51 12.81 -11.07
C LEU A 29 2.36 12.02 -12.35
N LEU A 30 2.33 12.71 -13.51
CA LEU A 30 2.10 12.07 -14.80
C LEU A 30 3.18 11.03 -15.08
N TRP A 31 4.44 11.36 -14.80
CA TRP A 31 5.53 10.40 -14.84
C TRP A 31 5.35 9.25 -13.85
N GLY A 32 4.95 9.53 -12.61
CA GLY A 32 4.72 8.53 -11.57
C GLY A 32 3.60 7.54 -11.92
N ILE A 33 2.49 8.03 -12.47
CA ILE A 33 1.37 7.20 -12.94
C ILE A 33 1.80 6.38 -14.16
N ILE A 34 2.35 7.04 -15.19
CA ILE A 34 2.75 6.35 -16.42
C ILE A 34 3.79 5.27 -16.11
N SER A 35 4.83 5.62 -15.33
CA SER A 35 5.86 4.64 -14.96
C SER A 35 5.32 3.52 -14.09
N SER A 36 4.39 3.77 -13.18
CA SER A 36 3.85 2.73 -12.30
C SER A 36 2.95 1.73 -13.03
N PHE A 37 2.22 2.15 -14.08
CA PHE A 37 1.43 1.26 -14.92
C PHE A 37 2.23 0.61 -16.06
N LEU A 38 3.27 1.26 -16.57
CA LEU A 38 4.13 0.75 -17.67
C LEU A 38 5.33 -0.07 -17.20
N LEU A 39 5.72 0.03 -15.92
CA LEU A 39 6.74 -0.86 -15.35
C LEU A 39 6.25 -2.29 -15.51
N ILE A 40 6.85 -3.01 -16.48
CA ILE A 40 6.67 -4.44 -16.65
C ILE A 40 6.88 -5.04 -15.26
N ARG A 41 5.83 -5.68 -14.74
CA ARG A 41 5.75 -6.26 -13.39
C ARG A 41 6.58 -7.54 -13.32
N ASP A 42 7.83 -7.41 -13.73
CA ASP A 42 8.81 -8.46 -13.69
C ASP A 42 9.38 -8.54 -12.27
N TYR A 43 8.93 -9.56 -11.57
CA TYR A 43 9.39 -9.87 -10.22
C TYR A 43 10.86 -10.26 -10.14
N SER A 44 11.55 -10.45 -11.27
CA SER A 44 13.01 -10.59 -11.31
C SER A 44 13.74 -9.41 -10.68
N LYS A 45 13.14 -8.21 -10.71
CA LYS A 45 13.69 -6.97 -10.12
C LYS A 45 13.03 -6.58 -8.80
N SER A 46 12.16 -7.43 -8.25
CA SER A 46 11.38 -7.11 -7.04
C SER A 46 12.26 -6.76 -5.85
N ILE A 47 13.38 -7.45 -5.64
CA ILE A 47 14.34 -7.13 -4.55
C ILE A 47 14.89 -5.71 -4.68
N ARG A 48 15.28 -5.29 -5.89
CA ARG A 48 15.81 -3.92 -6.13
C ARG A 48 14.73 -2.88 -5.86
N LEU A 49 13.49 -3.14 -6.28
CA LEU A 49 12.35 -2.27 -5.99
C LEU A 49 12.06 -2.19 -4.48
N SER A 50 12.11 -3.31 -3.75
CA SER A 50 11.93 -3.32 -2.30
C SER A 50 13.01 -2.51 -1.59
N VAL A 51 14.28 -2.70 -1.93
CA VAL A 51 15.39 -1.89 -1.40
C VAL A 51 15.20 -0.41 -1.70
N PHE A 52 14.81 -0.07 -2.93
CA PHE A 52 14.56 1.31 -3.33
C PHE A 52 13.42 1.96 -2.52
N THR A 53 12.28 1.26 -2.36
CA THR A 53 11.16 1.77 -1.54
C THR A 53 11.53 1.92 -0.07
N LEU A 54 12.33 1.01 0.49
CA LEU A 54 12.85 1.12 1.87
C LEU A 54 13.79 2.31 2.04
N LEU A 55 14.66 2.58 1.07
CA LEU A 55 15.51 3.78 1.09
C LEU A 55 14.67 5.06 1.07
N PHE A 56 13.62 5.10 0.25
CA PHE A 56 12.72 6.26 0.19
C PHE A 56 11.96 6.45 1.51
N LEU A 57 11.49 5.37 2.13
CA LEU A 57 10.90 5.41 3.46
C LEU A 57 11.88 5.97 4.51
N PHE A 58 13.14 5.51 4.48
CA PHE A 58 14.18 6.04 5.36
C PHE A 58 14.38 7.56 5.16
N PHE A 59 14.41 8.03 3.91
CA PHE A 59 14.49 9.47 3.63
C PHE A 59 13.27 10.25 4.12
N ILE A 60 12.04 9.71 3.98
CA ILE A 60 10.81 10.33 4.51
C ILE A 60 10.92 10.51 6.02
N ILE A 61 11.31 9.45 6.74
CA ILE A 61 11.45 9.48 8.20
C ILE A 61 12.52 10.50 8.60
N SER A 62 13.67 10.47 7.94
CA SER A 62 14.81 11.35 8.22
C SER A 62 14.47 12.82 7.96
N MET A 63 13.96 13.15 6.77
CA MET A 63 13.64 14.53 6.36
C MET A 63 12.46 15.11 7.15
N SER A 64 11.43 14.31 7.43
CA SER A 64 10.31 14.76 8.26
C SER A 64 10.75 14.99 9.72
N THR A 65 11.73 14.22 10.21
CA THR A 65 12.25 14.37 11.59
C THR A 65 13.15 15.59 11.65
N TRP A 66 14.00 15.77 10.65
CA TRP A 66 14.80 16.98 10.43
C TRP A 66 13.93 18.24 10.39
N TYR A 67 12.85 18.24 9.61
CA TYR A 67 11.89 19.35 9.57
C TYR A 67 11.34 19.67 10.96
N SER A 68 10.93 18.65 11.73
CA SER A 68 10.41 18.82 13.09
C SER A 68 11.50 19.29 14.08
N PHE A 69 12.76 18.94 13.83
CA PHE A 69 13.90 19.43 14.59
C PHE A 69 14.12 20.92 14.35
N ILE A 70 14.28 21.33 13.09
CA ILE A 70 14.54 22.72 12.68
C ILE A 70 13.40 23.66 13.08
N LYS A 71 12.15 23.26 12.84
CA LYS A 71 10.96 24.05 13.18
C LYS A 71 10.91 24.43 14.66
N ASN A 72 11.33 23.51 15.52
CA ASN A 72 11.29 23.66 16.97
C ASN A 72 12.56 24.28 17.57
N SER A 73 13.63 24.50 16.78
CA SER A 73 14.92 24.99 17.29
C SER A 73 14.98 26.50 17.56
N SER A 74 13.88 27.25 17.37
CA SER A 74 13.91 28.73 17.37
C SER A 74 13.26 29.40 18.59
N SER A 75 12.98 28.69 19.67
CA SER A 75 12.40 29.30 20.88
C SER A 75 13.42 29.64 21.96
N ASP A 76 14.68 29.21 21.82
CA ASP A 76 15.69 29.42 22.85
C ASP A 76 16.48 30.70 22.59
N ASN A 77 16.78 31.42 23.67
CA ASN A 77 17.38 32.76 23.67
C ASN A 77 18.59 32.84 22.71
N ILE A 78 18.47 33.60 21.62
CA ILE A 78 19.45 33.69 20.51
C ILE A 78 20.87 34.04 20.99
N GLN A 79 20.96 34.70 22.14
CA GLN A 79 22.21 35.12 22.77
C GLN A 79 23.09 33.94 23.21
N ASN A 80 22.51 32.81 23.62
CA ASN A 80 23.24 31.63 24.13
C ASN A 80 23.54 30.56 23.06
N LEU A 81 23.18 30.81 21.80
CA LEU A 81 23.37 29.85 20.71
C LEU A 81 24.84 29.82 20.24
N LYS A 82 25.41 28.61 20.12
CA LYS A 82 26.73 28.40 19.50
C LYS A 82 26.73 28.95 18.06
N LYS A 83 27.91 29.31 17.53
CA LYS A 83 28.09 29.91 16.19
C LYS A 83 27.38 29.12 15.06
N ILE A 84 27.37 27.78 15.17
CA ILE A 84 26.65 26.87 14.25
C ILE A 84 25.13 27.08 14.32
N GLN A 85 24.56 27.18 15.53
CA GLN A 85 23.13 27.39 15.74
C GLN A 85 22.65 28.77 15.25
N LYS A 86 23.45 29.83 15.41
CA LYS A 86 23.16 31.15 14.81
C LYS A 86 23.11 31.11 13.28
N SER A 87 23.99 30.32 12.66
CA SER A 87 23.99 30.15 11.19
C SER A 87 22.77 29.36 10.70
N LEU A 88 22.32 28.35 11.46
CA LEU A 88 21.11 27.58 11.19
C LEU A 88 19.86 28.45 11.33
N HIS A 89 19.80 29.32 12.34
CA HIS A 89 18.66 30.22 12.54
C HIS A 89 18.49 31.21 11.38
N LYS A 90 19.58 31.74 10.81
CA LYS A 90 19.53 32.61 9.61
C LYS A 90 19.04 31.88 8.35
N ARG A 91 19.15 30.56 8.32
CA ARG A 91 18.80 29.70 7.16
C ARG A 91 17.61 28.79 7.44
N LYS A 92 16.89 29.03 8.54
CA LYS A 92 15.82 28.17 9.05
C LYS A 92 14.76 27.91 7.99
N ASP A 93 14.25 28.96 7.36
CA ASP A 93 13.21 28.87 6.33
C ASP A 93 13.64 28.03 5.12
N LEU A 94 14.93 28.06 4.78
CA LEU A 94 15.48 27.30 3.67
C LEU A 94 15.56 25.81 4.02
N PHE A 95 15.99 25.48 5.24
CA PHE A 95 16.03 24.09 5.70
C PHE A 95 14.64 23.50 5.95
N GLU A 96 13.69 24.32 6.43
CA GLU A 96 12.29 23.92 6.54
C GLU A 96 11.68 23.63 5.16
N PHE A 97 11.92 24.52 4.19
CA PHE A 97 11.51 24.34 2.81
C PHE A 97 12.09 23.04 2.24
N PHE A 98 13.42 22.86 2.33
CA PHE A 98 14.08 21.66 1.81
C PHE A 98 13.54 20.36 2.44
N GLY A 99 13.42 20.31 3.77
CA GLY A 99 12.89 19.13 4.46
C GLY A 99 11.44 18.82 4.09
N SER A 100 10.60 19.85 3.94
CA SER A 100 9.20 19.69 3.53
C SER A 100 9.08 19.23 2.07
N THR A 101 9.81 19.85 1.14
CA THR A 101 9.80 19.51 -0.29
C THR A 101 10.40 18.13 -0.53
N ALA A 102 11.53 17.79 0.11
CA ALA A 102 12.11 16.46 -0.01
C ALA A 102 11.15 15.37 0.50
N THR A 103 10.51 15.60 1.66
CA THR A 103 9.51 14.66 2.19
C THR A 103 8.33 14.50 1.22
N GLN A 104 7.85 15.60 0.63
CA GLN A 104 6.77 15.60 -0.35
C GLN A 104 7.11 14.70 -1.55
N TYR A 105 8.27 14.91 -2.16
CA TYR A 105 8.71 14.11 -3.30
C TYR A 105 8.78 12.62 -2.98
N PHE A 106 9.44 12.23 -1.88
CA PHE A 106 9.56 10.81 -1.55
C PHE A 106 8.22 10.16 -1.21
N VAL A 107 7.32 10.88 -0.53
CA VAL A 107 5.96 10.40 -0.25
C VAL A 107 5.18 10.19 -1.56
N GLN A 108 5.23 11.16 -2.48
CA GLN A 108 4.60 11.04 -3.80
C GLN A 108 5.10 9.81 -4.55
N TYR A 109 6.42 9.59 -4.58
CA TYR A 109 6.99 8.42 -5.25
C TYR A 109 6.47 7.09 -4.69
N ILE A 110 6.44 6.93 -3.36
CA ILE A 110 5.93 5.70 -2.74
C ILE A 110 4.44 5.53 -3.04
N PHE A 111 3.65 6.60 -2.95
CA PHE A 111 2.21 6.53 -3.19
C PHE A 111 1.90 6.17 -4.64
N MET A 112 2.53 6.82 -5.61
CA MET A 112 2.36 6.53 -7.04
C MET A 112 2.87 5.15 -7.41
N PHE A 113 3.98 4.71 -6.81
CA PHE A 113 4.53 3.37 -7.03
C PHE A 113 3.56 2.29 -6.53
N CYS A 114 2.98 2.46 -5.34
CA CYS A 114 2.09 1.46 -4.75
C CYS A 114 0.65 1.51 -5.29
N LEU A 115 0.24 2.60 -5.93
CA LEU A 115 -1.14 2.80 -6.41
C LEU A 115 -1.65 1.68 -7.35
N PRO A 116 -0.88 1.22 -8.37
CA PRO A 116 -1.33 0.12 -9.22
C PRO A 116 -1.51 -1.19 -8.45
N PHE A 117 -0.67 -1.48 -7.45
CA PHE A 117 -0.79 -2.70 -6.66
C PHE A 117 -2.09 -2.72 -5.85
N VAL A 118 -2.47 -1.58 -5.27
CA VAL A 118 -3.76 -1.44 -4.57
C VAL A 118 -4.93 -1.62 -5.54
N TYR A 119 -4.80 -1.09 -6.77
CA TYR A 119 -5.79 -1.27 -7.84
C TYR A 119 -5.95 -2.74 -8.26
N PHE A 120 -4.86 -3.46 -8.54
CA PHE A 120 -4.93 -4.88 -8.94
C PHE A 120 -5.46 -5.78 -7.82
N LYS A 121 -5.21 -5.39 -6.57
CA LYS A 121 -5.81 -6.05 -5.40
C LYS A 121 -7.33 -5.84 -5.29
N LYS A 122 -7.90 -4.94 -6.11
CA LYS A 122 -9.31 -4.50 -6.05
C LYS A 122 -9.69 -3.94 -4.67
N SER A 123 -8.73 -3.33 -3.97
CA SER A 123 -8.95 -2.78 -2.64
C SER A 123 -9.41 -1.32 -2.73
N TRP A 124 -10.66 -1.12 -3.15
CA TRP A 124 -11.19 0.20 -3.54
C TRP A 124 -11.11 1.26 -2.44
N PHE A 125 -11.39 0.88 -1.19
CA PHE A 125 -11.28 1.81 -0.06
C PHE A 125 -9.86 2.38 0.05
N TRP A 126 -8.85 1.51 0.08
CA TRP A 126 -7.45 1.90 0.16
C TRP A 126 -6.97 2.61 -1.11
N PHE A 127 -7.50 2.25 -2.28
CA PHE A 127 -7.19 2.91 -3.54
C PHE A 127 -7.67 4.37 -3.53
N VAL A 128 -8.93 4.61 -3.17
CA VAL A 128 -9.48 5.97 -3.08
C VAL A 128 -8.74 6.78 -2.02
N LEU A 129 -8.47 6.19 -0.85
CA LEU A 129 -7.70 6.85 0.20
C LEU A 129 -6.32 7.27 -0.31
N LEU A 130 -5.59 6.36 -0.94
CA LEU A 130 -4.25 6.63 -1.47
C LEU A 130 -4.27 7.67 -2.60
N LEU A 131 -5.29 7.65 -3.46
CA LEU A 131 -5.49 8.64 -4.51
C LEU A 131 -5.72 10.03 -3.91
N VAL A 132 -6.59 10.16 -2.90
CA VAL A 132 -6.81 11.42 -2.19
C VAL A 132 -5.50 11.94 -1.60
N PHE A 133 -4.78 11.12 -0.83
CA PHE A 133 -3.52 11.54 -0.22
C PHE A 133 -2.44 11.90 -1.26
N SER A 134 -2.39 11.16 -2.36
CA SER A 134 -1.55 11.48 -3.50
C SER A 134 -1.85 12.87 -4.05
N LEU A 135 -3.13 13.18 -4.32
CA LEU A 135 -3.55 14.50 -4.79
C LEU A 135 -3.22 15.60 -3.77
N LEU A 136 -3.43 15.34 -2.47
CA LEU A 136 -3.05 16.27 -1.40
C LEU A 136 -1.56 16.59 -1.42
N THR A 137 -0.71 15.60 -1.72
CA THR A 137 0.74 15.83 -1.80
C THR A 137 1.16 16.61 -3.03
N LEU A 138 0.34 16.77 -4.06
CA LEU A 138 0.68 17.55 -5.26
C LEU A 138 0.29 19.03 -5.13
N TRP A 139 -0.66 19.32 -4.26
CA TRP A 139 -1.19 20.66 -4.12
C TRP A 139 -0.32 21.49 -3.15
N ASP A 140 0.76 22.09 -3.67
CA ASP A 140 1.81 22.79 -2.90
C ASP A 140 1.32 23.76 -1.80
N PRO A 141 0.37 24.69 -2.05
CA PRO A 141 -0.16 25.58 -1.01
C PRO A 141 -0.86 24.82 0.13
N PHE A 142 -1.52 23.71 -0.18
CA PHE A 142 -2.23 22.90 0.78
C PHE A 142 -1.27 21.99 1.55
N TRP A 143 -0.34 21.34 0.85
CA TRP A 143 0.73 20.54 1.43
C TRP A 143 1.52 21.32 2.47
N THR A 144 2.03 22.49 2.13
CA THR A 144 2.86 23.31 3.03
C THR A 144 2.10 23.75 4.28
N ARG A 145 0.80 24.01 4.18
CA ARG A 145 -0.07 24.31 5.33
C ARG A 145 -0.27 23.07 6.20
N LEU A 146 -0.64 21.94 5.61
CA LEU A 146 -0.90 20.70 6.36
C LEU A 146 0.36 20.12 7.01
N PHE A 147 1.50 20.15 6.30
CA PHE A 147 2.77 19.62 6.78
C PHE A 147 3.29 20.33 8.03
N ARG A 148 2.76 21.52 8.37
CA ARG A 148 3.04 22.19 9.64
C ARG A 148 2.48 21.43 10.85
N TYR A 149 1.38 20.70 10.70
CA TYR A 149 0.74 19.93 11.78
C TYR A 149 1.48 18.61 12.01
N SER A 150 1.76 18.29 13.29
CA SER A 150 2.50 17.08 13.64
C SER A 150 1.75 15.81 13.25
N PHE A 151 0.43 15.81 13.45
CA PHE A 151 -0.43 14.70 13.10
C PHE A 151 -0.34 14.34 11.60
N PHE A 152 -0.49 15.32 10.71
CA PHE A 152 -0.40 15.06 9.27
C PHE A 152 0.96 14.50 8.86
N ARG A 153 2.07 15.01 9.43
CA ARG A 153 3.40 14.44 9.16
C ARG A 153 3.52 12.98 9.59
N LEU A 154 2.98 12.64 10.76
CA LEU A 154 2.99 11.26 11.27
C LEU A 154 2.08 10.36 10.43
N LEU A 155 0.92 10.85 10.01
CA LEU A 155 -0.01 10.14 9.15
C LEU A 155 0.63 9.78 7.79
N LEU A 156 1.39 10.70 7.19
CA LEU A 156 2.08 10.42 5.94
C LEU A 156 3.21 9.40 6.10
N ARG A 157 3.99 9.47 7.19
CA ARG A 157 5.00 8.44 7.51
C ARG A 157 4.35 7.08 7.68
N PHE A 158 3.23 7.05 8.40
CA PHE A 158 2.46 5.86 8.66
C PHE A 158 1.96 5.21 7.35
N LEU A 159 1.31 5.99 6.47
CA LEU A 159 0.85 5.51 5.17
C LEU A 159 2.01 5.05 4.29
N ALA A 160 3.09 5.84 4.20
CA ALA A 160 4.28 5.47 3.44
C ALA A 160 4.92 4.18 3.95
N PHE A 161 4.96 4.00 5.27
CA PHE A 161 5.42 2.76 5.89
C PHE A 161 4.52 1.58 5.53
N TYR A 162 3.19 1.72 5.66
CA TYR A 162 2.26 0.63 5.36
C TYR A 162 2.39 0.15 3.91
N LEU A 163 2.49 1.09 2.97
CA LEU A 163 2.70 0.79 1.55
C LEU A 163 4.04 0.09 1.31
N THR A 164 5.12 0.67 1.84
CA THR A 164 6.48 0.14 1.67
C THR A 164 6.65 -1.23 2.30
N PHE A 165 6.14 -1.41 3.52
CA PHE A 165 6.22 -2.67 4.26
C PHE A 165 5.37 -3.73 3.60
N SER A 166 4.12 -3.41 3.23
CA SER A 166 3.24 -4.35 2.55
C SER A 166 3.79 -4.85 1.20
N PHE A 167 4.45 -3.97 0.46
CA PHE A 167 5.16 -4.37 -0.76
C PHE A 167 6.43 -5.17 -0.43
N SER A 168 7.33 -4.61 0.38
CA SER A 168 8.68 -5.15 0.54
C SER A 168 8.75 -6.40 1.40
N PHE A 169 7.83 -6.58 2.34
CA PHE A 169 7.91 -7.66 3.33
C PHE A 169 7.90 -9.04 2.68
N VAL A 170 6.98 -9.28 1.74
CA VAL A 170 6.90 -10.57 1.03
C VAL A 170 8.17 -10.86 0.24
N VAL A 171 8.75 -9.83 -0.36
CA VAL A 171 9.94 -9.97 -1.20
C VAL A 171 11.17 -10.29 -0.37
N LEU A 172 11.31 -9.67 0.81
CA LEU A 172 12.48 -9.83 1.68
C LEU A 172 12.35 -11.01 2.66
N PHE A 173 11.13 -11.32 3.08
CA PHE A 173 10.82 -12.36 4.06
C PHE A 173 9.74 -13.32 3.53
N PRO A 174 9.96 -13.98 2.38
CA PRO A 174 8.94 -14.77 1.71
C PRO A 174 8.50 -16.01 2.47
N LYS A 175 9.20 -16.41 3.54
CA LYS A 175 8.89 -17.56 4.41
C LYS A 175 8.23 -17.17 5.75
N SER A 176 7.98 -15.89 5.98
CA SER A 176 7.54 -15.36 7.28
C SER A 176 6.24 -14.56 7.17
N LEU A 177 5.36 -14.94 6.23
CA LEU A 177 4.09 -14.23 6.03
C LEU A 177 3.17 -14.31 7.26
N ASP A 178 3.29 -15.36 8.08
CA ASP A 178 2.45 -15.57 9.26
C ASP A 178 2.60 -14.47 10.31
N VAL A 179 3.76 -13.81 10.34
CA VAL A 179 4.04 -12.70 11.27
C VAL A 179 3.82 -11.32 10.64
N PHE A 180 3.34 -11.25 9.40
CA PHE A 180 3.22 -10.00 8.63
C PHE A 180 2.49 -8.89 9.40
N TYR A 181 1.26 -9.14 9.85
CA TYR A 181 0.47 -8.11 10.54
C TYR A 181 1.04 -7.76 11.93
N ASN A 182 1.63 -8.73 12.63
CA ASN A 182 2.27 -8.50 13.93
C ASN A 182 3.49 -7.58 13.76
N LEU A 183 4.36 -7.87 12.78
CA LEU A 183 5.52 -7.04 12.49
C LEU A 183 5.12 -5.68 11.93
N LEU A 184 4.09 -5.60 11.08
CA LEU A 184 3.55 -4.34 10.60
C LEU A 184 3.11 -3.44 11.77
N LEU A 185 2.44 -4.00 12.78
CA LEU A 185 2.03 -3.26 13.97
C LEU A 185 3.25 -2.80 14.79
N VAL A 186 4.18 -3.71 15.11
CA VAL A 186 5.38 -3.41 15.92
C VAL A 186 6.23 -2.33 15.24
N PHE A 187 6.60 -2.53 13.98
CA PHE A 187 7.43 -1.57 13.25
C PHE A 187 6.70 -0.26 12.94
N GLY A 188 5.39 -0.31 12.72
CA GLY A 188 4.61 0.90 12.50
C GLY A 188 4.58 1.79 13.74
N ILE A 189 4.44 1.20 14.95
CA ILE A 189 4.54 1.93 16.22
C ILE A 189 5.93 2.58 16.35
N LEU A 190 7.00 1.86 16.00
CA LEU A 190 8.35 2.40 16.02
C LEU A 190 8.52 3.58 15.05
N ILE A 191 7.89 3.55 13.88
CA ILE A 191 8.04 4.62 12.86
C ILE A 191 7.28 5.89 13.24
N ILE A 192 6.13 5.77 13.88
CA ILE A 192 5.38 6.93 14.38
C ILE A 192 5.93 7.45 15.70
N PHE A 193 6.80 6.69 16.39
CA PHE A 193 7.34 7.08 17.68
C PHE A 193 8.07 8.43 17.59
N PRO A 194 7.91 9.33 18.58
CA PRO A 194 8.54 10.65 18.56
C PRO A 194 10.01 10.54 18.97
N TRP A 195 10.86 9.97 18.10
CA TRP A 195 12.30 9.74 18.33
C TRP A 195 13.06 10.96 18.83
N LYS A 196 12.61 12.17 18.49
CA LYS A 196 13.17 13.43 18.97
C LYS A 196 13.29 13.48 20.51
N ARG A 197 12.36 12.88 21.25
CA ARG A 197 12.35 12.87 22.71
C ARG A 197 13.56 12.13 23.30
N ILE A 198 14.01 11.06 22.66
CA ILE A 198 15.14 10.25 23.15
C ILE A 198 16.43 11.07 23.09
N PHE A 199 16.59 11.91 22.06
CA PHE A 199 17.84 12.60 21.79
C PHE A 199 17.88 14.07 22.26
N SER A 200 16.78 14.62 22.80
CA SER A 200 16.70 16.03 23.16
C SER A 200 16.04 16.22 24.52
N HIS A 201 16.78 16.80 25.47
CA HIS A 201 16.30 17.17 26.82
C HIS A 201 15.31 18.35 26.84
N ASN A 202 14.92 18.91 25.69
CA ASN A 202 14.06 20.10 25.65
C ASN A 202 12.60 19.82 26.04
N ASN A 203 11.93 20.89 26.48
CA ASN A 203 10.54 20.93 26.96
C ASN A 203 9.57 20.11 26.10
N PHE A 204 8.81 19.26 26.80
CA PHE A 204 7.82 18.34 26.25
C PHE A 204 6.70 19.08 25.50
N LYS A 205 6.56 18.81 24.20
CA LYS A 205 5.43 19.32 23.41
C LYS A 205 4.29 18.31 23.42
N TRP A 206 3.30 18.54 24.27
CA TRP A 206 2.07 17.74 24.38
C TRP A 206 1.42 17.41 23.04
N THR A 207 1.41 18.35 22.09
CA THR A 207 0.81 18.16 20.76
C THR A 207 1.44 17.01 19.96
N GLN A 208 2.75 16.78 20.09
CA GLN A 208 3.43 15.67 19.40
C GLN A 208 3.07 14.34 20.04
N PHE A 209 3.07 14.29 21.38
CA PHE A 209 2.69 13.10 22.13
C PHE A 209 1.24 12.69 21.85
N ILE A 210 0.31 13.65 21.89
CA ILE A 210 -1.10 13.42 21.55
C ILE A 210 -1.22 12.88 20.12
N SER A 211 -0.51 13.48 19.16
CA SER A 211 -0.53 13.00 17.76
C SER A 211 -0.03 11.56 17.65
N THR A 212 1.05 11.20 18.36
CA THR A 212 1.59 9.84 18.34
C THR A 212 0.67 8.84 19.03
N SER A 213 0.02 9.22 20.13
CA SER A 213 -0.95 8.38 20.82
C SER A 213 -2.18 8.13 19.96
N ILE A 214 -2.71 9.17 19.30
CA ILE A 214 -3.83 9.03 18.36
C ILE A 214 -3.44 8.07 17.21
N MET A 215 -2.25 8.22 16.63
CA MET A 215 -1.77 7.32 15.58
C MET A 215 -1.60 5.88 16.07
N ALA A 216 -1.08 5.68 17.28
CA ALA A 216 -0.96 4.35 17.88
C ALA A 216 -2.33 3.70 18.12
N ILE A 217 -3.32 4.47 18.56
CA ILE A 217 -4.70 4.00 18.70
C ILE A 217 -5.28 3.60 17.35
N ILE A 218 -5.11 4.43 16.31
CA ILE A 218 -5.55 4.11 14.94
C ILE A 218 -4.92 2.80 14.45
N MET A 219 -3.63 2.59 14.74
CA MET A 219 -2.91 1.36 14.40
C MET A 219 -3.46 0.12 15.11
N ILE A 220 -3.73 0.24 16.40
CA ILE A 220 -4.31 -0.86 17.19
C ILE A 220 -5.70 -1.18 16.66
N ILE A 221 -6.57 -0.18 16.47
CA ILE A 221 -7.90 -0.37 15.87
C ILE A 221 -7.79 -1.05 14.51
N HIS A 222 -6.85 -0.60 13.66
CA HIS A 222 -6.62 -1.19 12.36
C HIS A 222 -6.23 -2.68 12.42
N ALA A 223 -5.49 -3.13 13.43
CA ALA A 223 -5.13 -4.54 13.61
C ALA A 223 -6.35 -5.45 13.84
N PHE A 224 -7.42 -4.90 14.42
CA PHE A 224 -8.68 -5.59 14.71
C PHE A 224 -9.75 -5.45 13.62
N LEU A 225 -9.50 -4.69 12.56
CA LEU A 225 -10.47 -4.57 11.46
C LEU A 225 -10.73 -5.93 10.78
N PRO A 226 -11.92 -6.15 10.21
CA PRO A 226 -12.15 -7.29 9.31
C PRO A 226 -11.18 -7.27 8.13
N TYR A 227 -10.87 -8.45 7.58
CA TYR A 227 -9.84 -8.58 6.55
C TYR A 227 -10.14 -7.78 5.27
N GLU A 228 -11.41 -7.48 4.98
CA GLU A 228 -11.80 -6.62 3.85
C GLU A 228 -11.33 -5.17 4.02
N PHE A 229 -11.20 -4.72 5.26
CA PHE A 229 -10.79 -3.37 5.61
C PHE A 229 -9.34 -3.28 6.09
N LYS A 230 -8.71 -4.41 6.44
CA LYS A 230 -7.27 -4.45 6.75
C LYS A 230 -6.46 -3.98 5.55
N PHE A 231 -5.36 -3.29 5.82
CA PHE A 231 -4.42 -2.88 4.80
C PHE A 231 -3.89 -4.09 4.02
N PRO A 232 -4.04 -4.10 2.69
CA PRO A 232 -3.75 -5.29 1.90
C PRO A 232 -2.26 -5.59 1.81
N LEU A 233 -1.92 -6.87 1.69
CA LEU A 233 -0.60 -7.32 1.26
C LEU A 233 -0.44 -7.07 -0.26
N LEU A 234 0.44 -6.15 -0.65
CA LEU A 234 0.49 -5.59 -2.01
C LEU A 234 1.25 -6.48 -3.02
N SER A 235 2.25 -7.22 -2.56
CA SER A 235 3.11 -8.02 -3.43
C SER A 235 2.54 -9.38 -3.82
N ILE A 236 1.34 -9.72 -3.34
CA ILE A 236 0.63 -10.93 -3.75
C ILE A 236 -0.78 -10.52 -4.16
N TRP A 237 -1.25 -10.91 -5.33
CA TRP A 237 -2.63 -10.62 -5.77
C TRP A 237 -3.14 -11.69 -6.73
N ILE A 238 -4.43 -11.63 -7.04
CA ILE A 238 -5.06 -12.49 -8.03
C ILE A 238 -5.13 -11.76 -9.37
N GLU A 239 -4.58 -12.36 -10.41
CA GLU A 239 -4.65 -11.89 -11.80
C GLU A 239 -5.81 -12.60 -12.50
N ASP A 240 -6.75 -11.83 -13.07
CA ASP A 240 -7.82 -12.33 -13.93
C ASP A 240 -8.49 -13.62 -13.41
N ALA A 241 -9.00 -13.58 -12.18
CA ALA A 241 -9.82 -14.65 -11.65
C ALA A 241 -11.05 -14.88 -12.56
N ARG A 242 -11.40 -16.16 -12.75
CA ARG A 242 -12.50 -16.57 -13.61
C ARG A 242 -13.22 -17.76 -13.02
N PHE A 243 -14.47 -17.93 -13.43
CA PHE A 243 -15.23 -19.15 -13.21
C PHE A 243 -15.33 -19.97 -14.49
N SER A 244 -15.40 -21.29 -14.35
CA SER A 244 -15.61 -22.22 -15.46
C SER A 244 -16.40 -23.45 -15.00
N PHE A 245 -17.14 -24.08 -15.90
CA PHE A 245 -17.72 -25.41 -15.66
C PHE A 245 -16.78 -26.55 -16.06
N GLU A 246 -15.65 -26.21 -16.67
CA GLU A 246 -14.60 -27.14 -17.08
C GLU A 246 -13.46 -27.08 -16.08
N LYS A 247 -12.87 -28.23 -15.79
CA LYS A 247 -11.64 -28.29 -14.99
C LYS A 247 -10.50 -27.73 -15.84
N PRO A 248 -9.75 -26.71 -15.38
CA PRO A 248 -8.64 -26.18 -16.15
C PRO A 248 -7.57 -27.28 -16.35
N LYS A 249 -7.30 -27.62 -17.62
CA LYS A 249 -6.21 -28.53 -18.00
C LYS A 249 -5.08 -27.80 -18.72
N SER A 250 -5.37 -26.63 -19.28
CA SER A 250 -4.46 -25.74 -20.00
C SER A 250 -4.98 -24.28 -19.89
N ILE A 251 -4.28 -23.34 -20.52
CA ILE A 251 -4.67 -21.91 -20.60
C ILE A 251 -6.01 -21.73 -21.33
N ASP A 252 -6.35 -22.64 -22.25
CA ASP A 252 -7.50 -22.53 -23.15
C ASP A 252 -8.76 -23.23 -22.60
N PHE A 253 -9.15 -22.93 -21.36
CA PHE A 253 -10.42 -23.39 -20.80
C PHE A 253 -11.54 -22.40 -21.11
N LYS A 254 -12.77 -22.89 -21.24
CA LYS A 254 -13.93 -22.02 -21.47
C LYS A 254 -14.30 -21.28 -20.18
N SER A 255 -13.95 -20.00 -20.08
CA SER A 255 -14.38 -19.15 -18.97
C SER A 255 -15.86 -18.74 -19.10
N ILE A 256 -16.48 -18.45 -17.96
CA ILE A 256 -17.72 -17.68 -17.93
C ILE A 256 -17.32 -16.23 -18.19
N ASP A 257 -17.56 -15.75 -19.41
CA ASP A 257 -17.05 -14.47 -19.90
C ASP A 257 -17.76 -13.24 -19.31
N THR A 258 -18.80 -13.44 -18.51
CA THR A 258 -19.64 -12.36 -17.99
C THR A 258 -19.75 -12.39 -16.47
N ASN A 259 -19.65 -11.21 -15.85
CA ASN A 259 -19.94 -11.00 -14.41
C ASN A 259 -21.40 -11.30 -14.04
N LYS A 260 -22.24 -11.62 -15.04
CA LYS A 260 -23.64 -12.01 -14.88
C LYS A 260 -23.89 -13.28 -15.69
N ILE A 261 -24.47 -14.30 -15.07
CA ILE A 261 -24.90 -15.52 -15.74
C ILE A 261 -26.42 -15.64 -15.71
N ASP A 262 -27.00 -16.13 -16.80
CA ASP A 262 -28.42 -16.46 -16.86
C ASP A 262 -28.76 -17.59 -15.88
N LYS A 263 -29.84 -17.42 -15.09
CA LYS A 263 -30.21 -18.37 -14.04
C LYS A 263 -30.60 -19.73 -14.61
N LYS A 264 -31.37 -19.76 -15.69
CA LYS A 264 -31.81 -21.00 -16.34
C LYS A 264 -30.60 -21.78 -16.87
N TYR A 265 -29.66 -21.10 -17.55
CA TYR A 265 -28.42 -21.72 -18.00
C TYR A 265 -27.57 -22.26 -16.84
N PHE A 266 -27.38 -21.44 -15.80
CA PHE A 266 -26.58 -21.80 -14.63
C PHE A 266 -27.15 -23.03 -13.90
N LEU A 267 -28.45 -23.01 -13.59
CA LEU A 267 -29.12 -24.15 -12.95
C LEU A 267 -29.13 -25.39 -13.85
N GLY A 268 -29.29 -25.22 -15.16
CA GLY A 268 -29.18 -26.30 -16.13
C GLY A 268 -27.83 -27.02 -16.06
N LYS A 269 -26.72 -26.26 -16.03
CA LYS A 269 -25.37 -26.82 -15.87
C LYS A 269 -25.14 -27.49 -14.53
N MET A 270 -25.62 -26.90 -13.44
CA MET A 270 -25.50 -27.49 -12.10
C MET A 270 -26.29 -28.81 -11.99
N ASN A 271 -27.46 -28.90 -12.62
CA ASN A 271 -28.29 -30.11 -12.65
C ASN A 271 -27.67 -31.22 -13.53
N SER A 272 -26.92 -30.88 -14.58
CA SER A 272 -26.22 -31.85 -15.45
C SER A 272 -24.93 -32.42 -14.84
N ASN A 273 -24.83 -32.51 -13.52
CA ASN A 273 -23.64 -32.99 -12.79
C ASN A 273 -22.32 -32.22 -13.06
N SER A 274 -22.37 -31.02 -13.64
CA SER A 274 -21.17 -30.22 -13.85
C SER A 274 -20.65 -29.65 -12.52
N LYS A 275 -19.34 -29.38 -12.45
CA LYS A 275 -18.72 -28.71 -11.30
C LYS A 275 -18.42 -27.27 -11.69
N LEU A 276 -18.74 -26.32 -10.82
CA LEU A 276 -18.30 -24.95 -10.98
C LEU A 276 -16.90 -24.80 -10.38
N CYS A 277 -15.93 -24.48 -11.21
CA CYS A 277 -14.55 -24.22 -10.82
C CYS A 277 -14.31 -22.70 -10.73
N SER A 278 -13.65 -22.27 -9.67
CA SER A 278 -13.10 -20.92 -9.54
C SER A 278 -11.59 -21.01 -9.70
N ILE A 279 -11.08 -20.30 -10.69
CA ILE A 279 -9.68 -20.30 -11.12
C ILE A 279 -9.12 -18.94 -10.75
N THR A 280 -8.15 -18.93 -9.85
CA THR A 280 -7.61 -17.71 -9.24
C THR A 280 -6.10 -17.67 -9.47
N PRO A 281 -5.64 -17.22 -10.64
CA PRO A 281 -4.21 -17.10 -10.89
C PRO A 281 -3.56 -16.18 -9.87
N ILE A 282 -2.66 -16.72 -9.04
CA ILE A 282 -1.99 -15.94 -8.01
C ILE A 282 -0.63 -15.50 -8.53
N ILE A 283 -0.39 -14.20 -8.48
CA ILE A 283 0.93 -13.63 -8.70
C ILE A 283 1.60 -13.44 -7.35
N ALA A 284 2.82 -13.98 -7.21
CA ALA A 284 3.65 -13.83 -6.03
C ALA A 284 5.15 -13.68 -6.40
N PRO A 285 5.97 -13.02 -5.55
CA PRO A 285 7.41 -12.89 -5.75
C PRO A 285 8.14 -14.23 -5.62
N ILE A 286 9.36 -14.29 -6.14
CA ILE A 286 10.25 -15.46 -6.01
C ILE A 286 10.41 -15.87 -4.54
N GLY A 287 10.37 -17.18 -4.28
CA GLY A 287 10.65 -17.75 -2.97
C GLY A 287 9.42 -17.87 -2.06
N VAL A 288 8.28 -17.29 -2.44
CA VAL A 288 7.00 -17.54 -1.77
C VAL A 288 6.55 -18.97 -2.08
N SER A 289 6.30 -19.76 -1.04
CA SER A 289 5.63 -21.06 -1.08
C SER A 289 4.62 -21.09 0.06
N TYR A 290 3.34 -20.89 -0.25
CA TYR A 290 2.27 -20.86 0.75
C TYR A 290 1.02 -21.57 0.24
N GLU A 291 0.37 -22.29 1.14
CA GLU A 291 -0.95 -22.87 0.90
C GLU A 291 -2.01 -21.77 0.78
N ILE A 292 -2.92 -21.96 -0.17
CA ILE A 292 -4.04 -21.05 -0.45
C ILE A 292 -5.33 -21.69 0.02
N ILE A 293 -6.23 -20.88 0.55
CA ILE A 293 -7.56 -21.27 0.95
C ILE A 293 -8.56 -20.55 0.06
N HIS A 294 -9.47 -21.31 -0.55
CA HIS A 294 -10.67 -20.78 -1.18
C HIS A 294 -11.86 -20.89 -0.24
N GLU A 295 -12.42 -19.76 0.13
CA GLU A 295 -13.69 -19.67 0.86
C GLU A 295 -14.82 -19.35 -0.13
N TRP A 296 -15.79 -20.26 -0.22
CA TRP A 296 -16.94 -20.13 -1.11
C TRP A 296 -18.11 -19.52 -0.38
N TYR A 297 -18.77 -18.57 -1.05
CA TYR A 297 -19.94 -17.87 -0.55
C TYR A 297 -21.08 -17.89 -1.56
N VAL A 298 -22.30 -18.00 -1.05
CA VAL A 298 -23.55 -17.78 -1.80
C VAL A 298 -24.32 -16.69 -1.07
N ASP A 299 -24.62 -15.58 -1.75
CA ASP A 299 -25.32 -14.44 -1.15
C ASP A 299 -24.73 -13.98 0.20
N ASN A 300 -23.39 -13.85 0.24
CA ASN A 300 -22.59 -13.54 1.45
C ASN A 300 -22.61 -14.59 2.58
N GLN A 301 -23.32 -15.71 2.42
CA GLN A 301 -23.27 -16.81 3.38
C GLN A 301 -22.08 -17.72 3.08
N PHE A 302 -21.24 -17.98 4.09
CA PHE A 302 -20.13 -18.91 3.98
C PHE A 302 -20.66 -20.32 3.76
N ILE A 303 -20.15 -21.00 2.73
CA ILE A 303 -20.57 -22.35 2.36
C ILE A 303 -19.52 -23.38 2.70
N ASP A 304 -18.26 -23.11 2.31
CA ASP A 304 -17.20 -24.11 2.37
C ASP A 304 -15.82 -23.48 2.26
N LYS A 305 -14.82 -24.23 2.72
CA LYS A 305 -13.41 -23.86 2.73
C LYS A 305 -12.59 -24.98 2.11
N ILE A 306 -11.93 -24.69 0.99
CA ILE A 306 -11.13 -25.66 0.24
C ILE A 306 -9.66 -25.25 0.30
N LEU A 307 -8.82 -26.12 0.85
CA LEU A 307 -7.37 -25.95 0.83
C LEU A 307 -6.84 -26.32 -0.57
N LEU A 308 -6.06 -25.43 -1.15
CA LEU A 308 -5.41 -25.61 -2.43
C LEU A 308 -3.94 -26.02 -2.26
N PRO A 309 -3.32 -26.58 -3.31
CA PRO A 309 -1.87 -26.79 -3.33
C PRO A 309 -1.10 -25.49 -3.08
N GLU A 310 0.14 -25.64 -2.62
CA GLU A 310 1.03 -24.50 -2.42
C GLU A 310 1.29 -23.74 -3.74
N VAL A 311 1.21 -22.42 -3.66
CA VAL A 311 1.61 -21.53 -4.75
C VAL A 311 3.09 -21.24 -4.65
N LYS A 312 3.83 -21.52 -5.73
CA LYS A 312 5.24 -21.16 -5.87
C LYS A 312 5.38 -19.90 -6.71
N GLY A 313 5.96 -18.86 -6.12
CA GLY A 313 6.20 -17.60 -6.81
C GLY A 313 7.10 -17.74 -8.05
N LEU A 314 6.76 -16.98 -9.09
CA LEU A 314 7.44 -16.87 -10.40
C LEU A 314 7.45 -18.11 -11.32
N ASN A 315 6.77 -19.21 -10.98
CA ASN A 315 6.54 -20.28 -11.96
C ASN A 315 5.27 -19.98 -12.79
N ASN A 316 5.40 -19.23 -13.89
CA ASN A 316 4.27 -18.82 -14.72
C ASN A 316 3.42 -19.99 -15.25
N LYS A 317 3.99 -21.20 -15.32
CA LYS A 317 3.29 -22.42 -15.74
C LYS A 317 2.22 -22.88 -14.73
N ASP A 318 2.37 -22.52 -13.46
CA ASP A 318 1.47 -22.95 -12.37
C ASP A 318 0.33 -21.96 -12.10
N LYS A 319 0.26 -20.84 -12.83
CA LYS A 319 -0.77 -19.80 -12.63
C LYS A 319 -2.20 -20.35 -12.68
N PHE A 320 -2.46 -21.38 -13.50
CA PHE A 320 -3.81 -21.97 -13.65
C PHE A 320 -4.02 -23.22 -12.78
N ASN A 321 -3.04 -23.59 -11.96
CA ASN A 321 -3.14 -24.73 -11.02
C ASN A 321 -3.83 -24.33 -9.70
N THR A 322 -4.06 -23.03 -9.47
CA THR A 322 -4.82 -22.50 -8.34
C THR A 322 -6.31 -22.42 -8.66
N TYR A 323 -7.00 -23.55 -8.49
CA TYR A 323 -8.45 -23.60 -8.63
C TYR A 323 -9.09 -24.54 -7.62
N SER A 324 -10.32 -24.24 -7.23
CA SER A 324 -11.20 -25.20 -6.55
C SER A 324 -12.49 -25.37 -7.35
N CYS A 325 -13.08 -26.56 -7.27
CA CYS A 325 -14.34 -26.86 -7.95
C CYS A 325 -15.38 -27.36 -6.96
N LYS A 326 -16.60 -26.83 -7.06
CA LYS A 326 -17.71 -27.17 -6.20
C LYS A 326 -18.95 -27.53 -7.03
N ARG A 327 -19.67 -28.56 -6.56
CA ARG A 327 -20.88 -29.07 -7.21
C ARG A 327 -22.14 -28.72 -6.44
N TYR A 328 -22.08 -28.78 -5.13
CA TYR A 328 -23.25 -28.59 -4.28
C TYR A 328 -23.20 -27.22 -3.63
N PHE A 329 -24.19 -26.40 -3.92
CA PHE A 329 -24.42 -25.10 -3.30
C PHE A 329 -25.78 -25.13 -2.61
N PRO A 330 -25.84 -24.77 -1.31
CA PRO A 330 -27.12 -24.69 -0.62
C PRO A 330 -27.95 -23.55 -1.22
N ASN A 331 -29.27 -23.75 -1.30
CA ASN A 331 -30.23 -22.75 -1.78
C ASN A 331 -29.93 -22.15 -3.17
N ILE A 332 -29.24 -22.89 -4.03
CA ILE A 332 -28.77 -22.42 -5.35
C ILE A 332 -29.88 -21.89 -6.26
N LYS A 333 -31.11 -22.39 -6.09
CA LYS A 333 -32.30 -21.94 -6.83
C LYS A 333 -32.65 -20.47 -6.55
N ASN A 334 -32.26 -19.94 -5.40
CA ASN A 334 -32.56 -18.56 -4.99
C ASN A 334 -31.32 -17.68 -4.95
N ALA A 335 -30.14 -18.24 -5.24
CA ALA A 335 -28.88 -17.54 -5.21
C ALA A 335 -28.86 -16.35 -6.19
N LYS A 336 -28.37 -15.19 -5.72
CA LYS A 336 -28.15 -13.98 -6.53
C LYS A 336 -26.69 -13.79 -6.88
N GLU A 337 -25.77 -14.25 -6.04
CA GLU A 337 -24.34 -14.10 -6.24
C GLU A 337 -23.58 -15.33 -5.72
N ILE A 338 -22.58 -15.76 -6.50
CA ILE A 338 -21.56 -16.68 -6.04
C ILE A 338 -20.24 -15.92 -5.97
N ARG A 339 -19.57 -16.03 -4.82
CA ARG A 339 -18.29 -15.37 -4.57
C ARG A 339 -17.28 -16.37 -4.03
N VAL A 340 -16.04 -16.24 -4.47
CA VAL A 340 -14.90 -16.95 -3.92
C VAL A 340 -13.91 -15.93 -3.41
N LYS A 341 -13.55 -16.05 -2.13
CA LYS A 341 -12.46 -15.28 -1.52
C LYS A 341 -11.23 -16.18 -1.40
N ALA A 342 -10.07 -15.67 -1.76
CA ALA A 342 -8.81 -16.38 -1.60
C ALA A 342 -7.99 -15.79 -0.46
N PHE A 343 -7.46 -16.67 0.38
CA PHE A 343 -6.62 -16.34 1.52
C PHE A 343 -5.33 -17.16 1.49
N LEU A 344 -4.26 -16.64 2.07
CA LEU A 344 -3.15 -17.47 2.51
C LEU A 344 -3.59 -18.27 3.75
N LYS A 345 -2.94 -19.42 4.01
CA LYS A 345 -3.22 -20.29 5.18
C LYS A 345 -3.37 -19.54 6.51
N ASN A 346 -2.57 -18.50 6.69
CA ASN A 346 -2.52 -17.64 7.88
C ASN A 346 -3.62 -16.58 7.95
N GLY A 347 -4.59 -16.59 7.04
CA GLY A 347 -5.72 -15.67 7.03
C GLY A 347 -5.45 -14.33 6.35
N ILE A 348 -4.30 -14.14 5.68
CA ILE A 348 -4.06 -12.96 4.87
C ILE A 348 -4.93 -13.02 3.61
N TYR A 349 -5.81 -12.03 3.45
CA TYR A 349 -6.66 -11.89 2.29
C TYR A 349 -5.87 -11.56 1.01
N ILE A 350 -6.09 -12.33 -0.05
CA ILE A 350 -5.40 -12.16 -1.33
C ILE A 350 -6.27 -11.42 -2.34
N GLY A 351 -7.56 -11.72 -2.38
CA GLY A 351 -8.49 -11.16 -3.35
C GLY A 351 -9.76 -11.99 -3.41
N GLN A 352 -10.67 -11.57 -4.28
CA GLN A 352 -11.93 -12.28 -4.49
C GLN A 352 -12.35 -12.17 -5.95
N ASP A 353 -13.23 -13.10 -6.32
CA ASP A 353 -13.98 -13.05 -7.56
C ASP A 353 -15.44 -13.41 -7.32
N SER A 354 -16.33 -12.83 -8.12
CA SER A 354 -17.75 -13.16 -8.07
C SER A 354 -18.45 -12.95 -9.39
N PHE A 355 -19.55 -13.67 -9.56
CA PHE A 355 -20.53 -13.39 -10.60
C PHE A 355 -21.94 -13.37 -10.00
N SER A 356 -22.78 -12.53 -10.58
CA SER A 356 -24.20 -12.47 -10.23
C SER A 356 -25.00 -13.44 -11.11
N ILE A 357 -26.02 -14.05 -10.52
CA ILE A 357 -27.01 -14.87 -11.22
C ILE A 357 -28.18 -13.95 -11.53
N LYS A 358 -28.37 -13.63 -12.82
CA LYS A 358 -29.44 -12.73 -13.26
C LYS A 358 -30.76 -13.48 -13.17
N SER A 359 -31.75 -12.89 -12.50
CA SER A 359 -33.14 -13.36 -12.60
C SER A 359 -33.65 -13.15 -14.03
N ASP A 360 -34.38 -14.15 -14.53
CA ASP A 360 -35.07 -14.11 -15.82
C ASP A 360 -35.90 -12.82 -15.99
#